data_AF-A0A6N2W4G7-F1
#
_entry.id   AF-A0A6N2W4G7-F1
#
_cell.length_a   1.000
_cell.length_b   1.000
_cell.length_c   1.000
_cell.angle_alpha   90.00
_cell.angle_beta   90.00
_cell.angle_gamma   90.00
#
_symmetry.space_group_name_H-M   'P 1'
#
loop_
_entity.id
_entity.type
_entity.pdbx_description
1 polymer ?
#
loop_
_entity_poly.entity_id
_entity_poly.type
_entity_poly.pdbx_seq_one_letter_code
_entity_poly.pdbx_strand_id
1 'polypeptide(L)'
;MVRSVDIFIINGDSFINYCSDNDFNYTIYIGQKCKVLRNEKCFIGTLYEVDSNKNTFSIKQNNGEIIEINCADVEEIFSEEEIGTIN
;
A
#
# COMPACT_ATOMS: atom_id res chain seq x y z
N MET A 1 2.62 10.05 9.31
CA MET A 1 2.39 8.69 9.84
C MET A 1 1.05 8.18 9.35
N VAL A 2 0.94 6.88 9.08
CA VAL A 2 -0.34 6.24 8.79
C VAL A 2 -0.98 5.79 10.10
N ARG A 3 -2.31 5.94 10.22
CA ARG A 3 -3.05 5.50 11.42
C ARG A 3 -3.59 4.09 11.28
N SER A 4 -4.08 3.74 10.09
CA SER A 4 -4.55 2.39 9.78
C SER A 4 -4.30 2.09 8.30
N VAL A 5 -4.14 0.81 8.02
CA VAL A 5 -4.19 0.25 6.68
C VAL A 5 -5.16 -0.92 6.73
N ASP A 6 -6.20 -0.85 5.92
CA ASP A 6 -7.31 -1.80 5.90
C ASP A 6 -7.44 -2.42 4.51
N ILE A 7 -7.62 -3.74 4.45
CA ILE A 7 -7.77 -4.48 3.19
C ILE A 7 -9.24 -4.68 2.86
N PHE A 8 -9.60 -4.43 1.61
CA PHE A 8 -10.96 -4.63 1.11
C PHE A 8 -10.96 -5.51 -0.13
N ILE A 9 -11.93 -6.42 -0.18
CA ILE A 9 -12.26 -7.25 -1.33
C ILE A 9 -13.76 -7.10 -1.57
N ILE A 10 -14.16 -6.32 -2.58
CA ILE A 10 -15.56 -5.96 -2.85
C ILE A 10 -15.85 -6.23 -4.32
N ASN A 11 -16.87 -7.06 -4.60
CA ASN A 11 -17.32 -7.38 -5.97
C ASN A 11 -16.20 -7.85 -6.93
N GLY A 12 -15.14 -8.47 -6.39
CA GLY A 12 -13.99 -8.94 -7.17
C GLY A 12 -12.83 -7.94 -7.24
N ASP A 13 -13.06 -6.67 -6.89
CA ASP A 13 -12.00 -5.67 -6.76
C ASP A 13 -11.31 -5.80 -5.42
N SER A 14 -9.98 -5.66 -5.43
CA SER A 14 -9.12 -5.75 -4.26
C SER A 14 -8.28 -4.50 -4.12
N PHE A 15 -8.25 -3.93 -2.91
CA PHE A 15 -7.55 -2.67 -2.64
C PHE A 15 -7.20 -2.54 -1.16
N ILE A 16 -6.31 -1.62 -0.86
CA ILE A 16 -6.05 -1.15 0.50
C ILE A 16 -6.59 0.26 0.65
N ASN A 17 -7.19 0.55 1.81
CA ASN A 17 -7.41 1.91 2.26
C ASN A 17 -6.43 2.24 3.37
N TYR A 18 -5.98 3.47 3.43
CA TYR A 18 -5.23 3.95 4.57
C TYR A 18 -5.65 5.34 4.99
N CYS A 19 -5.59 5.56 6.30
CA CYS A 19 -5.90 6.83 6.92
C CYS A 19 -4.59 7.54 7.29
N SER A 20 -4.35 8.69 6.66
CA SER A 20 -3.21 9.55 6.99
C SER A 20 -3.45 10.31 8.31
N ASP A 21 -2.40 10.88 8.91
CA ASP A 21 -2.52 11.73 10.10
C ASP A 21 -3.44 12.95 9.92
N ASN A 22 -3.66 13.37 8.67
CA ASN A 22 -4.56 14.47 8.31
C ASN A 22 -6.03 14.02 8.16
N ASP A 23 -6.39 12.82 8.60
CA ASP A 23 -7.73 12.21 8.51
C ASP A 23 -8.26 12.05 7.07
N PHE A 24 -7.38 12.13 6.07
CA PHE A 24 -7.70 11.75 4.69
C PHE A 24 -7.58 10.24 4.52
N ASN A 25 -8.60 9.65 3.91
CA ASN A 25 -8.61 8.25 3.49
C ASN A 25 -8.23 8.18 2.01
N TYR A 26 -7.22 7.38 1.72
CA TYR A 26 -6.78 7.11 0.37
C TYR A 26 -6.99 5.64 0.04
N THR A 27 -7.24 5.36 -1.23
CA THR A 27 -7.42 4.02 -1.75
C THR A 27 -6.31 3.71 -2.75
N ILE A 28 -5.69 2.55 -2.62
CA ILE A 28 -4.74 2.02 -3.61
C ILE A 28 -5.29 0.68 -4.11
N TYR A 29 -5.58 0.61 -5.40
CA TYR A 29 -6.03 -0.58 -6.10
C TYR A 29 -4.84 -1.41 -6.59
N ILE A 30 -5.06 -2.73 -6.77
CA ILE A 30 -4.07 -3.58 -7.44
C ILE A 30 -3.62 -2.95 -8.77
N GLY A 31 -2.31 -2.90 -8.98
CA GLY A 31 -1.67 -2.34 -10.17
C GLY A 31 -1.26 -0.87 -10.03
N GLN A 32 -1.79 -0.13 -9.06
CA GLN A 32 -1.40 1.27 -8.84
C GLN A 32 -0.05 1.38 -8.15
N LYS A 33 0.70 2.44 -8.48
CA LYS A 33 1.98 2.72 -7.84
C LYS A 33 1.78 3.23 -6.42
N CYS A 34 2.67 2.82 -5.54
CA CYS A 34 2.75 3.36 -4.19
C CYS A 34 4.17 3.27 -3.63
N LYS A 35 4.38 4.02 -2.57
CA LYS A 35 5.59 3.99 -1.74
C LYS A 35 5.17 3.62 -0.33
N VAL A 36 5.80 2.63 0.26
CA VAL A 36 5.53 2.14 1.62
C VAL A 36 6.81 2.25 2.45
N LEU A 37 6.69 2.81 3.65
CA LEU A 37 7.74 2.82 4.65
C LEU A 37 7.41 1.77 5.73
N ARG A 38 8.35 0.88 6.00
CA ARG A 38 8.27 -0.15 7.05
C ARG A 38 9.66 -0.38 7.62
N ASN A 39 9.80 -0.33 8.95
CA ASN A 39 11.07 -0.54 9.65
C ASN A 39 12.19 0.33 9.06
N GLU A 40 11.91 1.62 8.85
CA GLU A 40 12.82 2.60 8.22
C GLU A 40 13.24 2.27 6.77
N LYS A 41 12.67 1.23 6.15
CA LYS A 41 12.94 0.84 4.76
C LYS A 41 11.81 1.29 3.84
N CYS A 42 12.21 1.85 2.71
CA CYS A 42 11.32 2.34 1.67
C CYS A 42 11.15 1.29 0.56
N PHE A 43 9.90 0.96 0.26
CA PHE A 43 9.51 0.04 -0.80
C PHE A 43 8.70 0.82 -1.83
N ILE A 44 9.20 0.89 -3.06
CA ILE A 44 8.53 1.59 -4.17
C ILE A 44 8.18 0.56 -5.23
N GLY A 45 6.93 0.55 -5.65
CA GLY A 45 6.45 -0.40 -6.63
C GLY A 45 4.95 -0.26 -6.88
N THR A 46 4.36 -1.31 -7.44
CA THR A 46 2.91 -1.39 -7.62
C THR A 46 2.30 -2.31 -6.56
N LEU A 47 1.12 -1.97 -6.05
CA LEU A 47 0.33 -2.90 -5.24
C LEU A 47 0.02 -4.13 -6.09
N TYR A 48 0.39 -5.32 -5.63
CA TYR A 48 0.36 -6.54 -6.44
C TYR A 48 -0.76 -7.49 -6.00
N GLU A 49 -0.82 -7.82 -4.72
CA GLU A 49 -1.86 -8.69 -4.13
C GLU A 49 -2.21 -8.21 -2.72
N VAL A 50 -3.39 -8.59 -2.23
CA VAL A 50 -3.84 -8.40 -0.85
C VAL A 50 -4.40 -9.70 -0.29
N ASP A 51 -4.19 -9.95 1.00
CA ASP A 51 -4.70 -11.10 1.73
C ASP A 51 -5.32 -10.62 3.05
N SER A 52 -6.66 -10.50 3.05
CA SER A 52 -7.41 -10.06 4.22
C SER A 52 -7.39 -11.07 5.37
N ASN A 53 -7.10 -12.35 5.11
CA ASN A 53 -7.01 -13.36 6.17
C ASN A 53 -5.72 -13.22 6.97
N LYS A 54 -4.62 -12.87 6.28
CA LYS A 54 -3.31 -12.61 6.91
C LYS A 54 -3.11 -11.17 7.33
N ASN A 55 -3.99 -10.27 6.89
CA ASN A 55 -3.84 -8.83 7.03
C ASN A 55 -2.53 -8.33 6.39
N THR A 56 -2.23 -8.85 5.19
CA THR A 56 -1.02 -8.52 4.42
C THR A 56 -1.35 -8.03 3.02
N PHE A 57 -0.45 -7.26 2.45
CA PHE A 57 -0.44 -6.92 1.03
C PHE A 57 0.97 -7.06 0.48
N SER A 58 1.11 -7.09 -0.84
CA SER A 58 2.41 -7.18 -1.48
C SER A 58 2.68 -6.04 -2.45
N ILE A 59 3.93 -5.59 -2.47
CA ILE A 59 4.44 -4.60 -3.43
C ILE A 59 5.36 -5.31 -4.40
N LYS A 60 5.08 -5.18 -5.70
CA LYS A 60 5.98 -5.58 -6.77
C LYS A 60 6.88 -4.41 -7.14
N GLN A 61 8.17 -4.54 -6.85
CA GLN A 61 9.19 -3.54 -7.14
C GLN A 61 9.60 -3.56 -8.62
N ASN A 62 10.27 -2.50 -9.06
CA ASN A 62 10.71 -2.33 -10.46
C ASN A 62 11.72 -3.41 -10.92
N ASN A 63 12.49 -3.99 -10.00
CA ASN A 63 13.39 -5.12 -10.26
C ASN A 63 12.64 -6.47 -10.40
N GLY A 64 11.31 -6.47 -10.23
CA GLY A 64 10.45 -7.66 -10.28
C GLY A 64 10.31 -8.39 -8.93
N GLU A 65 11.02 -7.96 -7.88
CA GLU A 65 10.90 -8.52 -6.54
C GLU A 65 9.50 -8.24 -5.96
N ILE A 66 8.93 -9.23 -5.27
CA ILE A 66 7.62 -9.12 -4.60
C ILE A 66 7.87 -9.20 -3.10
N ILE A 67 7.42 -8.19 -2.38
CA ILE A 67 7.63 -8.06 -0.94
C ILE A 67 6.28 -8.03 -0.25
N GLU A 68 6.05 -8.98 0.66
CA GLU A 68 4.86 -9.02 1.51
C GLU A 68 5.05 -8.11 2.75
N ILE A 69 4.02 -7.34 3.07
CA ILE A 69 3.98 -6.34 4.13
C ILE A 69 2.71 -6.59 4.95
N ASN A 70 2.87 -6.69 6.28
CA ASN A 70 1.73 -6.71 7.19
C ASN A 70 1.22 -5.27 7.37
N CYS A 71 -0.11 -5.08 7.33
CA CYS A 71 -0.72 -3.77 7.49
C CYS A 71 -0.35 -3.08 8.82
N ALA A 72 -0.10 -3.85 9.89
CA ALA A 72 0.30 -3.32 11.19
C ALA A 72 1.76 -2.81 11.24
N ASP A 73 2.60 -3.20 10.28
CA ASP A 73 4.01 -2.81 10.22
C ASP A 73 4.23 -1.53 9.37
N VAL A 74 3.17 -0.95 8.81
CA VAL A 74 3.28 0.23 7.94
C VAL A 74 3.44 1.49 8.78
N GLU A 75 4.52 2.23 8.55
CA GLU A 75 4.78 3.52 9.18
C GLU A 75 4.18 4.67 8.36
N GLU A 76 4.39 4.61 7.04
CA GLU A 76 3.87 5.56 6.07
C GLU A 76 3.55 4.88 4.75
N ILE A 77 2.57 5.42 4.04
CA ILE A 77 2.23 5.01 2.69
C ILE A 77 1.81 6.23 1.89
N PHE A 78 2.24 6.26 0.63
CA PHE A 78 1.90 7.30 -0.32
C PHE A 78 1.34 6.65 -1.58
N SER A 79 0.17 7.10 -2.00
CA SER A 79 -0.47 6.67 -3.25
C SER A 79 0.14 7.42 -4.45
N GLU A 80 -0.03 6.90 -5.66
CA GLU A 80 0.40 7.60 -6.87
C GLU A 80 -0.10 9.06 -6.96
N GLU A 81 -1.31 9.33 -6.46
CA GLU A 81 -1.88 10.68 -6.40
C GLU A 81 -1.05 11.63 -5.50
N GLU A 82 -0.53 11.12 -4.39
CA GLU A 82 0.27 11.90 -3.44
C GLU A 82 1.73 12.04 -3.87
N ILE A 83 2.28 11.04 -4.56
CA ILE A 83 3.69 11.05 -4.98
C ILE A 83 3.87 11.88 -6.28
N GLY A 84 2.79 12.08 -7.04
CA GLY A 84 2.82 12.71 -8.37
C GLY A 84 3.54 11.86 -9.42
N THR A 85 3.68 12.37 -10.64
CA THR A 85 4.57 11.75 -11.65
C THR A 85 6.03 11.95 -11.26
N ILE A 86 6.58 11.01 -10.51
CA ILE A 86 8.03 10.78 -10.47
C ILE A 86 8.44 10.27 -11.85
N ASN A 87 8.87 11.19 -12.71
CA ASN A 87 9.52 10.91 -13.99
C ASN A 87 10.96 10.44 -13.76
#